data_AF-F0SMC8-F1
#
_entry.id   AF-F0SMC8-F1
#
_cell.length_a   1.000
_cell.length_b   1.000
_cell.length_c   1.000
_cell.angle_alpha   90.00
_cell.angle_beta   90.00
_cell.angle_gamma   90.00
#
_symmetry.space_group_name_H-M   'P 1'
#
loop_
_entity.id
_entity.type
_entity.pdbx_description
1 polymer ?
#
loop_
_entity_poly.entity_id
_entity_poly.type
_entity_poly.pdbx_seq_one_letter_code
_entity_poly.pdbx_strand_id
1 'polypeptide(L)'
;MFDSEQQREEFDRAVDEIYDWVDAQVRAASPRCEISGRCCKFREYGHRLYITAVESERLQQAELPDDRRDWTVEQVRQQCPYQVQGRCTAREHRPLGCRIYFCDPSFDEKSCEITEEALNRLKRIHEEFDQPWIYQDLASYLGRESGK
;
A
#
# COMPACT_ATOMS: atom_id res chain seq x y z
N MET A 1 -15.59 -25.16 10.60
CA MET A 1 -15.97 -23.86 9.99
C MET A 1 -15.36 -22.70 10.76
N PHE A 2 -15.12 -22.82 12.07
CA PHE A 2 -14.41 -21.82 12.87
C PHE A 2 -12.91 -21.68 12.56
N ASP A 3 -12.24 -22.74 12.07
CA ASP A 3 -10.79 -22.71 11.80
C ASP A 3 -10.39 -21.73 10.68
N SER A 4 -11.22 -21.58 9.64
CA SER A 4 -10.88 -20.71 8.50
C SER A 4 -11.04 -19.22 8.80
N GLU A 5 -12.04 -18.84 9.60
CA GLU A 5 -12.22 -17.45 10.04
C GLU A 5 -11.11 -17.07 11.03
N GLN A 6 -10.78 -17.94 11.97
CA GLN A 6 -9.68 -17.71 12.90
C GLN A 6 -8.32 -17.59 12.18
N GLN A 7 -8.03 -18.50 11.24
CA GLN A 7 -6.79 -18.44 10.45
C GLN A 7 -6.70 -17.14 9.64
N ARG A 8 -7.83 -16.64 9.12
CA ARG A 8 -7.90 -15.36 8.42
C ARG A 8 -7.62 -14.18 9.35
N GLU A 9 -8.22 -14.15 10.54
CA GLU A 9 -7.98 -13.11 11.54
C GLU A 9 -6.53 -13.09 12.04
N GLU A 10 -5.91 -14.26 12.21
CA GLU A 10 -4.51 -14.39 12.60
C GLU A 10 -3.56 -13.92 11.48
N PHE A 11 -3.84 -14.29 10.23
CA PHE A 11 -3.11 -13.76 9.07
C PHE A 11 -3.24 -12.24 8.99
N ASP A 12 -4.44 -11.72 9.19
CA ASP A 12 -4.68 -10.28 9.15
C ASP A 12 -3.91 -9.53 10.25
N ARG A 13 -3.86 -10.11 11.45
CA ARG A 13 -3.06 -9.57 12.56
C ARG A 13 -1.57 -9.60 12.26
N ALA A 14 -1.06 -10.68 11.65
CA ALA A 14 0.33 -10.79 11.27
C ALA A 14 0.74 -9.73 10.22
N VAL A 15 -0.15 -9.39 9.28
CA VAL A 15 0.06 -8.26 8.36
C VAL A 15 0.15 -6.93 9.13
N ASP A 16 -0.74 -6.71 10.09
CA ASP A 16 -0.77 -5.47 10.87
C ASP A 16 0.50 -5.31 11.75
N GLU A 17 1.02 -6.41 12.31
CA GLU A 17 2.29 -6.42 13.03
C GLU A 17 3.48 -6.02 12.13
N ILE A 18 3.45 -6.39 10.85
CA ILE A 18 4.46 -5.95 9.88
C ILE A 18 4.34 -4.44 9.65
N TYR A 19 3.12 -3.90 9.54
CA TYR A 19 2.93 -2.45 9.42
C TYR A 19 3.40 -1.69 10.64
N ASP A 20 3.12 -2.19 11.84
CA ASP A 20 3.59 -1.58 13.09
C ASP A 20 5.11 -1.57 13.16
N TRP A 21 5.75 -2.66 12.73
CA TRP A 21 7.20 -2.74 12.62
C TRP A 21 7.75 -1.71 11.61
N VAL A 22 7.15 -1.60 10.42
CA VAL A 22 7.53 -0.61 9.40
C VAL A 22 7.40 0.81 9.95
N ASP A 23 6.26 1.12 10.55
CA ASP A 23 6.00 2.45 11.10
C ASP A 23 6.99 2.75 12.23
N ALA A 24 7.43 1.76 13.01
CA ALA A 24 8.49 1.93 14.00
C ALA A 24 9.86 2.22 13.36
N GLN A 25 10.24 1.52 12.29
CA GLN A 25 11.49 1.78 11.57
C GLN A 25 11.49 3.17 10.93
N VAL A 26 10.39 3.56 10.29
CA VAL A 26 10.21 4.90 9.71
C VAL A 26 10.30 5.97 10.80
N ARG A 27 9.63 5.80 11.94
CA ARG A 27 9.72 6.73 13.08
C ARG A 27 11.16 6.86 13.59
N ALA A 28 11.87 5.74 13.74
CA ALA A 28 13.26 5.75 14.20
C ALA A 28 14.20 6.49 13.24
N ALA A 29 13.96 6.35 11.93
CA ALA A 29 14.73 7.08 10.91
C ALA A 29 14.32 8.55 10.77
N SER A 30 13.11 8.92 11.21
CA SER A 30 12.57 10.29 11.19
C SER A 30 12.72 11.03 9.86
N PRO A 31 12.29 10.44 8.72
CA PRO A 31 12.41 11.09 7.43
C PRO A 31 11.55 12.35 7.33
N ARG A 32 12.02 13.34 6.58
CA ARG A 32 11.26 14.57 6.33
C ARG A 32 10.11 14.33 5.35
N CYS A 33 8.87 14.55 5.82
CA CYS A 33 7.72 14.67 4.92
C CYS A 33 7.50 16.13 4.52
N GLU A 34 7.55 16.41 3.22
CA GLU A 34 7.31 17.78 2.69
C GLU A 34 5.82 18.08 2.51
N ILE A 35 4.91 17.14 2.82
CA ILE A 35 3.46 17.26 2.58
C ILE A 35 3.17 17.66 1.12
N SER A 36 4.05 17.24 0.22
CA SER A 36 4.05 17.62 -1.19
C SER A 36 2.99 16.88 -2.01
N GLY A 37 2.49 15.76 -1.48
CA GLY A 37 1.57 14.85 -2.18
C GLY A 37 2.22 14.07 -3.33
N ARG A 38 3.56 14.12 -3.48
CA ARG A 38 4.29 13.43 -4.56
C ARG A 38 4.09 11.92 -4.56
N CYS A 39 3.97 11.32 -3.38
CA CYS A 39 3.75 9.88 -3.19
C CYS A 39 2.56 9.32 -3.98
N CYS A 40 1.53 10.12 -4.22
CA CYS A 40 0.30 9.71 -4.91
C CYS A 40 0.25 10.13 -6.38
N LYS A 41 1.20 10.92 -6.86
CA LYS A 41 1.24 11.47 -8.22
C LYS A 41 2.14 10.62 -9.12
N PHE A 42 1.67 9.41 -9.42
CA PHE A 42 2.47 8.35 -10.03
C PHE A 42 3.12 8.75 -11.35
N ARG A 43 2.35 9.24 -12.33
CA ARG A 43 2.92 9.64 -13.63
C ARG A 43 3.84 10.84 -13.54
N GLU A 44 3.52 11.82 -12.69
CA GLU A 44 4.31 13.06 -12.55
C GLU A 44 5.70 12.78 -12.00
N TYR A 45 5.84 11.82 -11.07
CA TYR A 45 7.11 11.49 -10.40
C TYR A 45 7.67 10.11 -10.77
N GLY A 46 7.10 9.46 -11.79
CA GLY A 46 7.54 8.14 -12.26
C GLY A 46 7.39 7.03 -11.22
N HIS A 47 6.47 7.18 -10.25
CA HIS A 47 6.21 6.15 -9.25
C HIS A 47 5.31 5.07 -9.81
N ARG A 48 5.52 3.85 -9.32
CA ARG A 48 4.61 2.73 -9.53
C ARG A 48 4.45 1.98 -8.23
N LEU A 49 3.20 1.82 -7.79
CA LEU A 49 2.90 1.16 -6.53
C LEU A 49 2.40 -0.25 -6.83
N TYR A 50 3.16 -1.24 -6.36
CA TYR A 50 2.72 -2.63 -6.32
C TYR A 50 2.27 -2.96 -4.90
N ILE A 51 1.18 -3.71 -4.79
CA ILE A 51 0.59 -4.15 -3.53
C ILE A 51 0.15 -5.59 -3.63
N THR A 52 0.02 -6.27 -2.51
CA THR A 52 -0.60 -7.58 -2.47
C THR A 52 -2.13 -7.50 -2.47
N ALA A 53 -2.81 -8.62 -2.74
CA ALA A 53 -4.27 -8.70 -2.63
C ALA A 53 -4.77 -8.33 -1.23
N VAL A 54 -4.10 -8.80 -0.17
CA VAL A 54 -4.49 -8.51 1.23
C VAL A 54 -4.29 -7.03 1.59
N GLU A 55 -3.26 -6.38 1.03
CA GLU A 55 -3.06 -4.93 1.18
C GLU A 55 -4.15 -4.13 0.44
N SER A 56 -4.58 -4.63 -0.73
CA SER A 56 -5.66 -4.02 -1.50
C SER A 56 -7.01 -4.10 -0.79
N GLU A 57 -7.33 -5.24 -0.18
CA GLU A 57 -8.54 -5.42 0.62
C GLU A 57 -8.59 -4.42 1.77
N ARG A 58 -7.46 -4.24 2.49
CA ARG A 58 -7.33 -3.23 3.55
C ARG A 58 -7.50 -1.82 3.01
N LEU A 59 -6.82 -1.48 1.92
CA LEU A 59 -6.90 -0.16 1.33
C LEU A 59 -8.34 0.21 0.94
N GLN A 60 -9.11 -0.76 0.44
CA GLN A 60 -10.52 -0.59 0.05
C GLN A 60 -11.50 -0.47 1.24
N GLN A 61 -11.03 -0.61 2.49
CA GLN A 61 -11.80 -0.22 3.67
C GLN A 61 -11.94 1.31 3.78
N ALA A 62 -11.02 2.06 3.16
CA ALA A 62 -11.15 3.50 3.02
C ALA A 62 -12.15 3.86 1.91
N GLU A 63 -12.97 4.87 2.16
CA GLU A 63 -13.92 5.34 1.15
C GLU A 63 -13.20 6.09 0.02
N LEU A 64 -13.49 5.66 -1.21
CA LEU A 64 -13.10 6.38 -2.41
C LEU A 64 -14.01 7.60 -2.62
N PRO A 65 -13.46 8.73 -3.10
CA PRO A 65 -14.28 9.85 -3.58
C PRO A 65 -15.23 9.41 -4.70
N ASP A 66 -16.46 9.91 -4.69
CA ASP A 66 -17.51 9.47 -5.62
C ASP A 66 -17.14 9.66 -7.09
N ASP A 67 -16.46 10.76 -7.42
CA ASP A 67 -15.96 11.07 -8.77
C ASP A 67 -14.79 10.17 -9.21
N ARG A 68 -14.35 9.24 -8.36
CA ARG A 68 -13.19 8.38 -8.58
C ARG A 68 -13.47 6.89 -8.48
N ARG A 69 -14.67 6.50 -8.07
CA ARG A 69 -15.08 5.10 -7.97
C ARG A 69 -15.05 4.38 -9.33
N ASP A 70 -15.28 5.13 -10.43
CA ASP A 70 -15.29 4.61 -11.79
C ASP A 70 -14.01 4.92 -12.58
N TRP A 71 -12.92 5.28 -11.90
CA TRP A 71 -11.64 5.48 -12.59
C TRP A 71 -11.17 4.20 -13.27
N THR A 72 -10.66 4.37 -14.49
CA THR A 72 -10.04 3.30 -15.27
C THR A 72 -8.67 2.93 -14.70
N VAL A 73 -8.18 1.74 -15.06
CA VAL A 73 -6.80 1.32 -14.76
C VAL A 73 -5.78 2.39 -15.15
N GLU A 74 -5.95 3.02 -16.32
CA GLU A 74 -5.03 4.06 -16.78
C GLU A 74 -5.07 5.32 -15.90
N GLN A 75 -6.26 5.76 -15.46
CA GLN A 75 -6.37 6.89 -14.54
C GLN A 75 -5.71 6.59 -13.19
N VAL A 76 -5.90 5.38 -12.65
CA VAL A 76 -5.24 4.97 -11.40
C VAL A 76 -3.72 4.86 -11.56
N ARG A 77 -3.21 4.45 -12.73
CA ARG A 77 -1.76 4.48 -13.03
C ARG A 77 -1.18 5.88 -13.06
N GLN A 78 -2.00 6.90 -13.33
CA GLN A 78 -1.55 8.28 -13.36
C GLN A 78 -1.52 8.90 -11.96
N GLN A 79 -2.52 8.61 -11.13
CA GLN A 79 -2.66 9.18 -9.80
C GLN A 79 -3.45 8.27 -8.86
N CYS A 80 -3.10 8.27 -7.57
CA CYS A 80 -3.85 7.54 -6.56
C CYS A 80 -5.25 8.16 -6.36
N PRO A 81 -6.33 7.36 -6.46
CA PRO A 81 -7.70 7.88 -6.33
C PRO A 81 -8.02 8.34 -4.90
N TYR A 82 -7.23 7.96 -3.90
CA TYR A 82 -7.37 8.47 -2.51
C TYR A 82 -6.70 9.83 -2.27
N GLN A 83 -6.08 10.47 -3.28
CA GLN A 83 -5.46 11.78 -3.09
C GLN A 83 -6.43 12.94 -3.33
N VAL A 84 -6.99 13.51 -2.26
CA VAL A 84 -7.89 14.67 -2.34
C VAL A 84 -7.16 15.91 -1.83
N GLN A 85 -7.12 16.98 -2.64
CA GLN A 85 -6.47 18.25 -2.30
C GLN A 85 -5.03 18.09 -1.77
N GLY A 86 -4.26 17.18 -2.40
CA GLY A 86 -2.86 16.91 -2.03
C GLY A 86 -2.68 16.01 -0.80
N ARG A 87 -3.76 15.59 -0.13
CA ARG A 87 -3.73 14.73 1.07
C ARG A 87 -4.28 13.35 0.75
N CYS A 88 -3.75 12.33 1.42
CA CYS A 88 -4.25 10.96 1.32
C CYS A 88 -5.44 10.79 2.27
N THR A 89 -6.62 10.44 1.74
CA THR A 89 -7.81 10.14 2.54
C THR A 89 -7.78 8.73 3.15
N ALA A 90 -7.00 7.81 2.57
CA ALA A 90 -6.83 6.43 3.06
C ALA A 90 -5.60 6.25 3.97
N ARG A 91 -5.20 7.27 4.73
CA ARG A 91 -3.91 7.29 5.45
C ARG A 91 -3.73 6.12 6.43
N GLU A 92 -4.81 5.70 7.09
CA GLU A 92 -4.81 4.63 8.10
C GLU A 92 -4.70 3.25 7.45
N HIS A 93 -5.32 3.07 6.28
CA HIS A 93 -5.36 1.82 5.52
C HIS A 93 -4.26 1.73 4.44
N ARG A 94 -3.17 2.50 4.59
CA ARG A 94 -2.12 2.54 3.55
C ARG A 94 -1.41 1.20 3.42
N PRO A 95 -1.12 0.76 2.17
CA PRO A 95 -0.26 -0.38 1.91
C PRO A 95 1.19 -0.07 2.28
N LEU A 96 2.03 -1.11 2.33
CA LEU A 96 3.42 -1.07 2.72
C LEU A 96 4.22 0.02 2.01
N GLY A 97 4.18 0.06 0.67
CA GLY A 97 4.93 1.04 -0.12
C GLY A 97 4.54 2.49 0.21
N CYS A 98 3.26 2.74 0.54
CA CYS A 98 2.78 4.06 0.95
C CYS A 98 3.18 4.45 2.38
N ARG A 99 3.53 3.47 3.24
CA ARG A 99 4.06 3.72 4.59
C ARG A 99 5.54 4.07 4.56
N ILE A 100 6.27 3.48 3.62
CA ILE A 100 7.73 3.63 3.49
C ILE A 100 8.13 4.82 2.64
N TYR A 101 7.34 5.25 1.65
CA TYR A 101 7.76 6.35 0.80
C TYR A 101 7.80 7.72 1.54
N PHE A 102 8.92 8.42 1.43
CA PHE A 102 9.10 9.83 1.83
C PHE A 102 9.87 10.61 0.76
N CYS A 103 9.69 11.93 0.71
CA CYS A 103 10.39 12.81 -0.25
C CYS A 103 11.83 13.13 0.15
N ASP A 104 12.33 12.55 1.24
CA ASP A 104 13.60 12.90 1.85
C ASP A 104 14.73 12.03 1.27
N PRO A 105 15.67 12.58 0.48
CA PRO A 105 16.69 11.77 -0.18
C PRO A 105 17.64 11.08 0.80
N SER A 106 17.82 11.62 2.02
CA SER A 106 18.61 10.94 3.05
C SER A 106 17.97 9.66 3.58
N PHE A 107 16.70 9.41 3.25
CA PHE A 107 15.97 8.22 3.65
C PHE A 107 16.02 7.11 2.60
N ASP A 108 16.54 7.36 1.39
CA ASP A 108 16.45 6.42 0.26
C ASP A 108 17.04 5.04 0.61
N GLU A 109 18.26 4.99 1.13
CA GLU A 109 18.91 3.72 1.53
C GLU A 109 18.10 2.99 2.60
N LYS A 110 17.64 3.71 3.63
CA LYS A 110 16.87 3.12 4.71
C LYS A 110 15.49 2.64 4.24
N SER A 111 14.90 3.34 3.28
CA SER A 111 13.63 2.96 2.66
C SER A 111 13.75 1.64 1.89
N CYS A 112 14.86 1.41 1.20
CA CYS A 112 15.16 0.15 0.53
C CYS A 112 15.30 -0.98 1.55
N GLU A 113 16.08 -0.80 2.61
CA GLU A 113 16.24 -1.81 3.68
C GLU A 113 14.90 -2.22 4.30
N ILE A 114 14.07 -1.22 4.66
CA ILE A 114 12.77 -1.47 5.28
C ILE A 114 11.85 -2.18 4.28
N THR A 115 11.89 -1.80 3.00
CA THR A 115 11.06 -2.41 1.96
C THR A 115 11.43 -3.88 1.76
N GLU A 116 12.71 -4.20 1.64
CA GLU A 116 13.17 -5.58 1.44
C GLU A 116 12.80 -6.48 2.62
N GLU A 117 13.06 -6.02 3.85
CA GLU A 117 12.73 -6.78 5.05
C GLU A 117 11.22 -6.96 5.22
N ALA A 118 10.42 -5.92 4.99
CA ALA A 118 8.96 -6.03 5.09
C ALA A 118 8.36 -6.93 4.02
N LEU A 119 8.84 -6.87 2.77
CA LEU A 119 8.39 -7.77 1.70
C LEU A 119 8.78 -9.23 2.00
N ASN A 120 9.96 -9.47 2.58
CA ASN A 120 10.35 -10.82 3.00
C ASN A 120 9.45 -11.34 4.12
N ARG A 121 9.09 -10.50 5.09
CA ARG A 121 8.12 -10.86 6.14
C ARG A 121 6.74 -11.15 5.58
N LEU A 122 6.24 -10.29 4.69
CA LEU A 122 4.95 -10.51 4.01
C LEU A 122 4.93 -11.85 3.27
N LYS A 123 5.97 -12.18 2.51
CA LYS A 123 6.07 -13.47 1.83
C LYS A 123 6.02 -14.65 2.80
N ARG A 124 6.76 -14.59 3.90
CA ARG A 124 6.77 -15.66 4.92
C ARG A 124 5.39 -15.87 5.53
N ILE A 125 4.68 -14.80 5.91
CA ILE A 125 3.33 -14.98 6.47
C ILE A 125 2.34 -15.50 5.43
N HIS A 126 2.49 -15.14 4.15
CA HIS A 126 1.69 -15.74 3.08
C HIS A 126 1.95 -17.25 2.97
N GLU A 127 3.21 -17.68 3.07
CA GLU A 127 3.58 -19.10 3.07
C GLU A 127 3.08 -19.83 4.34
N GLU A 128 3.26 -19.24 5.53
CA GLU A 128 2.87 -19.84 6.82
C GLU A 128 1.36 -20.07 6.93
N PHE A 129 0.55 -19.16 6.41
CA PHE A 129 -0.91 -19.22 6.45
C PHE A 129 -1.56 -19.82 5.18
N ASP A 130 -0.74 -20.38 4.28
CA ASP A 130 -1.15 -20.92 2.97
C ASP A 130 -2.02 -19.93 2.16
N GLN A 131 -1.67 -18.65 2.20
CA GLN A 131 -2.35 -17.57 1.49
C GLN A 131 -1.65 -17.27 0.16
N PRO A 132 -2.40 -17.09 -0.95
CA PRO A 132 -1.78 -16.86 -2.25
C PRO A 132 -1.00 -15.54 -2.31
N TRP A 133 0.23 -15.59 -2.83
CA TRP A 133 1.04 -14.40 -3.11
C TRP A 133 0.65 -13.77 -4.45
N ILE A 134 -0.35 -12.88 -4.42
CA ILE A 134 -0.76 -12.09 -5.59
C ILE A 134 -0.24 -10.67 -5.39
N TYR A 135 0.84 -10.30 -6.09
CA TYR A 135 1.49 -8.99 -5.99
C TYR A 135 1.45 -8.27 -7.34
N GLN A 136 0.67 -7.21 -7.43
CA GLN A 136 0.34 -6.54 -8.69
C GLN A 136 0.27 -5.01 -8.54
N ASP A 137 0.21 -4.33 -9.68
CA ASP A 137 0.06 -2.88 -9.78
C ASP A 137 -1.24 -2.43 -9.10
N LEU A 138 -1.21 -1.35 -8.29
CA LEU A 138 -2.38 -0.81 -7.59
C LEU A 138 -3.58 -0.63 -8.53
N ALA A 139 -3.30 -0.16 -9.74
CA ALA A 139 -4.30 0.10 -10.76
C ALA A 139 -5.08 -1.15 -11.18
N SER A 140 -4.49 -2.34 -11.11
CA SER A 140 -5.17 -3.60 -11.41
C SER A 140 -6.20 -3.99 -10.35
N TYR A 141 -6.10 -3.44 -9.14
CA TYR A 141 -7.08 -3.69 -8.08
C TYR A 141 -8.20 -2.64 -8.04
N LEU A 142 -7.87 -1.36 -8.26
CA LEU A 142 -8.82 -0.26 -8.10
C LEU A 142 -9.43 0.22 -9.42
N GLY A 143 -8.73 0.01 -10.53
CA GLY A 143 -9.14 0.52 -11.83
C GLY A 143 -10.16 -0.39 -12.49
N ARG A 144 -11.15 0.22 -13.15
CA ARG A 144 -12.03 -0.51 -14.07
C ARG A 144 -11.28 -0.75 -15.38
N GLU A 145 -11.44 -1.95 -15.94
CA GLU A 145 -11.01 -2.21 -17.31
C GLU A 145 -11.77 -1.25 -18.23
N SER A 146 -11.03 -0.45 -18.99
CA SER A 146 -11.63 0.38 -20.03
C SER A 146 -12.29 -0.56 -21.03
N GLY A 147 -13.62 -0.57 -21.07
CA GLY A 147 -14.38 -1.40 -21.99
C GLY A 147 -13.86 -1.26 -23.42
N LYS A 148 -13.66 -2.40 -24.07
CA LYS A 148 -13.58 -2.51 -25.53
C LYS A 148 -14.85 -1.93 -26.17
#